data_AF-A0AAD6KCK6-F1
#
_entry.id   AF-A0AAD6KCK6-F1
#
_cell.length_a   1.000
_cell.length_b   1.000
_cell.length_c   1.000
_cell.angle_alpha   90.00
_cell.angle_beta   90.00
_cell.angle_gamma   90.00
#
_symmetry.space_group_name_H-M   'P 1'
#
loop_
_entity.id
_entity.type
_entity.pdbx_description
1 polymer ?
#
loop_
_entity_poly.entity_id
_entity_poly.type
_entity_poly.pdbx_seq_one_letter_code
_entity_poly.pdbx_strand_id
1 'polypeptide(L)'
;MTKSCVELPAKRGFSFDLCKRNAMLADKGLKLPPFRKTGTTIVGLVFQDGVILGADTRATEGPIVCDKNCEKIHYMAPNIYCCGAGTAADTEAVTEMVSSQLQLHRYHTGRESRVVTALTLLKKHLFNYQGHVSAALVLGGVDCTGPHLHTIYPHGSTDTLPFATMGSGSLAAMAVFESKYKEGLS
;
A
#
# COMPACT_ATOMS: atom_id res chain seq x y z
N MET A 1 53.74 5.36 -20.58
CA MET A 1 52.72 4.51 -19.94
C MET A 1 52.98 4.49 -18.43
N THR A 2 52.45 5.47 -17.72
CA THR A 2 52.57 5.59 -16.26
C THR A 2 51.29 5.04 -15.64
N LYS A 3 51.35 3.83 -15.09
CA LYS A 3 50.24 3.24 -14.32
C LYS A 3 50.05 4.08 -13.06
N SER A 4 49.02 4.93 -13.02
CA SER A 4 48.55 5.53 -11.78
C SER A 4 47.92 4.44 -10.92
N CYS A 5 48.66 3.97 -9.93
CA CYS A 5 48.15 3.06 -8.91
C CYS A 5 47.03 3.80 -8.17
N VAL A 6 45.78 3.36 -8.33
CA VAL A 6 44.66 3.89 -7.53
C VAL A 6 44.82 3.31 -6.14
N GLU A 7 45.39 4.09 -5.22
CA GLU A 7 45.40 3.76 -3.80
C GLU A 7 43.96 3.70 -3.31
N LEU A 8 43.48 2.47 -3.06
CA LEU A 8 42.23 2.27 -2.35
C LEU A 8 42.42 2.76 -0.91
N PRO A 9 41.57 3.66 -0.39
CA PRO A 9 41.74 4.17 0.96
C PRO A 9 41.60 3.03 1.97
N ALA A 10 42.54 2.98 2.92
CA ALA A 10 42.70 1.92 3.92
C ALA A 10 41.53 1.75 4.91
N LYS A 11 40.45 2.53 4.79
CA LYS A 11 39.33 2.52 5.73
C LYS A 11 38.25 1.53 5.29
N ARG A 12 38.32 0.33 5.86
CA ARG A 12 37.14 -0.54 6.02
C ARG A 12 36.17 0.15 7.00
N GLY A 13 35.25 0.98 6.47
CA GLY A 13 34.26 1.73 7.23
C GLY A 13 33.36 2.60 6.34
N PHE A 14 32.39 3.30 6.93
CA PHE A 14 31.51 4.22 6.20
C PHE A 14 32.33 5.33 5.50
N SER A 15 32.16 5.50 4.18
CA SER A 15 32.72 6.64 3.43
C SER A 15 31.75 7.82 3.50
N PHE A 16 32.25 8.95 4.01
CA PHE A 16 31.50 10.21 4.14
C PHE A 16 31.97 11.27 3.13
N ASP A 17 32.76 10.90 2.13
CA ASP A 17 33.32 11.85 1.15
C ASP A 17 32.20 12.54 0.36
N LEU A 18 31.12 11.81 0.11
CA LEU A 18 29.92 12.34 -0.54
C LEU A 18 29.15 13.33 0.35
N CYS A 19 29.18 13.19 1.68
CA CYS A 19 28.53 14.13 2.60
C CYS A 19 29.20 15.51 2.54
N LYS A 20 30.54 15.56 2.58
CA LYS A 20 31.31 16.81 2.45
C LYS A 20 31.07 17.48 1.11
N ARG A 21 31.09 16.71 0.02
CA ARG A 21 30.76 17.22 -1.32
C ARG A 21 29.35 17.80 -1.37
N ASN A 22 28.36 17.08 -0.87
CA ASN A 22 26.96 17.51 -0.90
C ASN A 22 26.73 18.79 -0.05
N ALA A 23 27.41 18.94 1.09
CA ALA A 23 27.39 20.16 1.89
C ALA A 23 27.98 21.36 1.13
N MET A 24 29.14 21.19 0.48
CA MET A 24 29.75 22.23 -0.36
C MET A 24 28.87 22.63 -1.55
N LEU A 25 28.15 21.68 -2.15
CA LEU A 25 27.20 21.96 -3.23
C LEU A 25 25.97 22.73 -2.71
N ALA A 26 25.47 22.40 -1.52
CA ALA A 26 24.37 23.11 -0.88
C ALA A 26 24.75 24.58 -0.57
N ASP A 27 25.96 24.82 -0.04
CA ASP A 27 26.47 26.18 0.22
C ASP A 27 26.62 27.01 -1.07
N LYS A 28 26.93 26.35 -2.20
CA LYS A 28 26.96 26.97 -3.54
C LYS A 28 25.57 27.23 -4.14
N GLY A 29 24.51 27.04 -3.36
CA GLY A 29 23.12 27.29 -3.77
C GLY A 29 22.51 26.16 -4.61
N LEU A 30 23.17 25.01 -4.72
CA LEU A 30 22.67 23.87 -5.48
C LEU A 30 21.60 23.16 -4.63
N LYS A 31 20.34 23.36 -4.99
CA LYS A 31 19.22 22.67 -4.34
C LYS A 31 19.32 21.17 -4.63
N LEU A 32 19.36 20.36 -3.58
CA LEU A 32 19.28 18.91 -3.72
C LEU A 32 17.98 18.56 -4.46
N PRO A 33 18.03 17.60 -5.40
CA PRO A 33 16.80 17.13 -6.02
C PRO A 33 15.86 16.62 -4.92
N PRO A 34 14.55 16.92 -4.99
CA PRO A 34 13.61 16.44 -4.01
C PRO A 34 13.65 14.91 -4.01
N PHE A 35 13.67 14.32 -2.81
CA PHE A 35 13.60 12.86 -2.72
C PHE A 35 12.25 12.41 -3.32
N ARG A 36 12.29 11.39 -4.19
CA ARG A 36 11.06 10.77 -4.66
C ARG A 36 10.52 9.95 -3.49
N LYS A 37 9.41 10.38 -2.90
CA LYS A 37 8.70 9.59 -1.88
C LYS A 37 8.19 8.32 -2.54
N THR A 38 8.99 7.26 -2.51
CA THR A 38 8.60 5.91 -2.91
C THR A 38 7.86 5.32 -1.73
N GLY A 39 6.58 5.64 -1.62
CA GLY A 39 5.70 5.04 -0.63
C GLY A 39 5.22 3.67 -1.09
N THR A 40 4.04 3.31 -0.61
CA THR A 40 3.39 2.03 -0.89
C THR A 40 2.81 1.97 -2.31
N THR A 41 2.78 0.76 -2.89
CA THR A 41 1.95 0.43 -4.05
C THR A 41 1.15 -0.82 -3.73
N ILE A 42 -0.18 -0.69 -3.74
CA ILE A 42 -1.11 -1.81 -3.59
C ILE A 42 -1.98 -1.91 -4.82
N VAL A 43 -2.33 -3.15 -5.18
CA VAL A 43 -3.11 -3.48 -6.36
C VAL A 43 -4.12 -4.57 -6.02
N GLY A 44 -5.21 -4.60 -6.77
CA GLY A 44 -6.14 -5.71 -6.76
C GLY A 44 -6.72 -5.93 -8.15
N LEU A 45 -7.08 -7.17 -8.46
CA LEU A 45 -7.84 -7.52 -9.67
C LEU A 45 -8.82 -8.65 -9.39
N VAL A 46 -9.94 -8.62 -10.09
CA VAL A 46 -10.92 -9.70 -10.16
C VAL A 46 -10.56 -10.60 -11.34
N PHE A 47 -10.55 -11.91 -11.11
CA PHE A 47 -10.40 -12.93 -12.14
C PHE A 47 -11.59 -13.88 -12.08
N GLN A 48 -11.65 -14.89 -12.96
CA GLN A 48 -12.85 -15.73 -13.13
C GLN A 48 -13.38 -16.34 -11.83
N ASP A 49 -12.50 -16.84 -10.97
CA ASP A 49 -12.88 -17.60 -9.77
C ASP A 49 -12.60 -16.85 -8.45
N GLY A 50 -12.19 -15.60 -8.50
CA GLY A 50 -11.78 -14.90 -7.28
C GLY A 50 -11.20 -13.51 -7.45
N VAL A 51 -10.46 -13.10 -6.44
CA VAL A 51 -9.73 -11.84 -6.41
C VAL A 51 -8.26 -12.07 -6.04
N ILE A 52 -7.37 -11.31 -6.66
CA ILE A 52 -5.95 -11.26 -6.31
C ILE A 52 -5.67 -9.89 -5.74
N LEU A 53 -4.99 -9.86 -4.60
CA LEU A 53 -4.47 -8.67 -3.97
C LEU A 53 -2.95 -8.73 -3.96
N GLY A 54 -2.30 -7.61 -4.25
CA GLY A 54 -0.85 -7.51 -4.28
C GLY A 54 -0.37 -6.21 -3.63
N ALA A 55 0.74 -6.30 -2.90
CA ALA A 55 1.36 -5.15 -2.27
C ALA A 55 2.89 -5.31 -2.27
N ASP A 56 3.61 -4.19 -2.25
CA ASP A 56 5.03 -4.17 -1.97
C ASP A 56 5.31 -4.24 -0.46
N THR A 57 6.52 -4.65 -0.06
CA THR A 57 6.89 -4.84 1.36
C THR A 57 7.71 -3.70 1.96
N ARG A 58 8.03 -2.67 1.17
CA ARG A 58 8.87 -1.55 1.63
C ARG A 58 8.04 -0.56 2.45
N ALA A 59 8.47 -0.22 3.66
CA ALA A 59 7.95 0.89 4.44
C ALA A 59 9.02 1.98 4.62
N THR A 60 8.62 3.24 4.45
CA THR A 60 9.51 4.40 4.51
C THR A 60 9.01 5.44 5.49
N GLU A 61 9.91 6.01 6.29
CA GLU A 61 9.67 7.21 7.09
C GLU A 61 10.46 8.37 6.46
N GLY A 62 9.74 9.25 5.76
CA GLY A 62 10.35 10.26 4.92
C GLY A 62 11.26 9.63 3.84
N PRO A 63 12.55 10.01 3.76
CA PRO A 63 13.47 9.45 2.76
C PRO A 63 14.13 8.12 3.18
N ILE A 64 13.88 7.64 4.41
CA ILE A 64 14.57 6.47 4.96
C ILE A 64 13.66 5.25 4.85
N VAL A 65 14.22 4.11 4.40
CA VAL A 65 13.54 2.81 4.46
C VAL A 65 13.64 2.29 5.89
N CYS A 66 12.53 2.31 6.62
CA CYS A 66 12.47 1.84 8.00
C CYS A 66 12.29 0.33 8.07
N ASP A 67 11.53 -0.24 7.14
CA ASP A 67 11.35 -1.68 7.03
C ASP A 67 11.34 -2.12 5.56
N LYS A 68 12.00 -3.25 5.29
CA LYS A 68 12.05 -3.88 3.96
C LYS A 68 10.99 -4.97 3.79
N ASN A 69 10.45 -5.50 4.89
CA ASN A 69 9.57 -6.67 4.94
C ASN A 69 8.26 -6.36 5.68
N CYS A 70 7.73 -5.16 5.51
CA CYS A 70 6.47 -4.74 6.10
C CYS A 70 5.29 -5.40 5.37
N GLU A 71 4.39 -6.03 6.12
CA GLU A 71 3.15 -6.59 5.60
C GLU A 71 2.07 -5.51 5.46
N LYS A 72 1.45 -5.44 4.28
CA LYS A 72 0.42 -4.43 3.97
C LYS A 72 -0.92 -5.04 3.58
N ILE A 73 -1.00 -6.38 3.60
CA ILE A 73 -2.18 -7.15 3.29
C ILE A 73 -2.71 -7.68 4.62
N HIS A 74 -3.79 -7.09 5.10
CA HIS A 74 -4.36 -7.37 6.40
C HIS A 74 -5.51 -8.37 6.28
N TYR A 75 -5.55 -9.30 7.23
CA TYR A 75 -6.63 -10.28 7.36
C TYR A 75 -7.89 -9.64 7.95
N MET A 76 -9.04 -9.83 7.30
CA MET A 76 -10.33 -9.30 7.77
C MET A 76 -11.29 -10.42 8.17
N ALA A 77 -11.39 -11.46 7.35
CA ALA A 77 -12.22 -12.65 7.56
C ALA A 77 -11.65 -13.81 6.71
N PRO A 78 -12.08 -15.07 6.90
CA PRO A 78 -11.55 -16.19 6.12
C PRO A 78 -11.67 -16.02 4.60
N ASN A 79 -12.65 -15.24 4.16
CA ASN A 79 -12.94 -14.96 2.75
C ASN A 79 -12.66 -13.50 2.33
N ILE A 80 -12.02 -12.69 3.18
CA ILE A 80 -11.82 -11.24 2.94
C ILE A 80 -10.43 -10.80 3.43
N TYR A 81 -9.70 -10.10 2.56
CA TYR A 81 -8.45 -9.42 2.87
C TYR A 81 -8.52 -7.94 2.46
N CYS A 82 -7.69 -7.11 3.08
CA CYS A 82 -7.65 -5.68 2.82
C CYS A 82 -6.21 -5.20 2.71
N CYS A 83 -5.86 -4.51 1.63
CA CYS A 83 -4.57 -3.88 1.48
C CYS A 83 -4.59 -2.43 1.96
N GLY A 84 -3.57 -2.02 2.73
CA GLY A 84 -3.43 -0.67 3.27
C GLY A 84 -2.39 0.18 2.54
N ALA A 85 -2.74 1.42 2.22
CA ALA A 85 -1.83 2.48 1.78
C ALA A 85 -2.15 3.80 2.52
N GLY A 86 -1.15 4.68 2.61
CA GLY A 86 -1.26 5.93 3.36
C GLY A 86 -0.50 5.86 4.67
N THR A 87 -1.08 6.36 5.75
CA THR A 87 -0.48 6.28 7.09
C THR A 87 -0.61 4.85 7.61
N ALA A 88 0.52 4.18 7.86
CA ALA A 88 0.55 2.78 8.26
C ALA A 88 -0.27 2.49 9.54
N ALA A 89 -0.12 3.33 10.56
CA ALA A 89 -0.86 3.17 11.82
C ALA A 89 -2.37 3.28 11.64
N ASP A 90 -2.84 4.24 10.81
CA ASP A 90 -4.26 4.40 10.51
C ASP A 90 -4.82 3.18 9.79
N THR A 91 -4.09 2.65 8.81
CA THR A 91 -4.51 1.47 8.05
C THR A 91 -4.62 0.23 8.93
N GLU A 92 -3.66 0.02 9.84
CA GLU A 92 -3.63 -1.12 10.75
C GLU A 92 -4.78 -1.04 11.77
N ALA A 93 -4.93 0.12 12.44
CA ALA A 93 -5.96 0.30 13.46
C ALA A 93 -7.38 0.14 12.88
N VAL A 94 -7.65 0.71 11.70
CA VAL A 94 -8.97 0.63 11.07
C VAL A 94 -9.28 -0.79 10.59
N THR A 95 -8.30 -1.49 10.02
CA THR A 95 -8.50 -2.86 9.53
C THR A 95 -8.70 -3.84 10.69
N GLU A 96 -7.92 -3.74 11.76
CA GLU A 96 -8.06 -4.56 12.97
C GLU A 96 -9.41 -4.34 13.67
N MET A 97 -9.83 -3.08 13.80
CA MET A 97 -11.14 -2.74 14.37
C MET A 97 -12.28 -3.38 13.57
N VAL A 98 -12.28 -3.26 12.24
CA VAL A 98 -13.33 -3.83 11.39
C VAL A 98 -13.25 -5.37 11.37
N SER A 99 -12.04 -5.95 11.35
CA SER A 99 -11.84 -7.40 11.44
C SER A 99 -12.49 -7.99 12.69
N SER A 100 -12.29 -7.34 13.85
CA SER A 100 -12.91 -7.72 15.13
C SER A 100 -14.44 -7.62 15.08
N GLN A 101 -14.98 -6.55 14.48
CA GLN A 101 -16.44 -6.38 14.33
C GLN A 101 -17.05 -7.44 13.39
N LEU A 102 -16.35 -7.79 12.31
CA LEU A 102 -16.78 -8.86 11.40
C LEU A 102 -16.78 -10.21 12.11
N GLN A 103 -15.78 -10.51 12.93
CA GLN A 103 -15.72 -11.73 13.72
C GLN A 103 -16.92 -11.83 14.69
N LEU A 104 -17.21 -10.77 15.43
CA LEU A 104 -18.40 -10.71 16.30
C LEU A 104 -19.70 -10.90 15.52
N HIS A 105 -19.82 -10.27 14.35
CA HIS A 105 -20.99 -10.40 13.49
C HIS A 105 -21.18 -11.83 12.97
N ARG A 106 -20.09 -12.50 12.57
CA ARG A 106 -20.11 -13.92 12.15
C ARG A 106 -20.53 -14.84 13.28
N TYR A 107 -20.01 -14.64 14.49
CA TYR A 107 -20.40 -15.44 15.66
C TYR A 107 -21.87 -15.25 16.03
N HIS A 108 -22.39 -14.03 15.94
CA HIS A 108 -23.79 -13.76 16.22
C HIS A 108 -24.74 -14.36 15.16
N THR A 109 -24.37 -14.27 13.88
CA THR A 109 -25.25 -14.69 12.78
C THR A 109 -25.09 -16.16 12.39
N GLY A 110 -23.97 -16.80 12.77
CA GLY A 110 -23.62 -18.16 12.34
C GLY A 110 -23.37 -18.27 10.82
N ARG A 111 -23.07 -17.16 10.14
CA ARG A 111 -22.88 -17.09 8.68
C ARG A 111 -21.54 -16.42 8.36
N GLU A 112 -21.01 -16.71 7.18
CA GLU A 112 -19.80 -16.05 6.69
C GLU A 112 -20.00 -14.58 6.37
N SER A 113 -18.92 -13.80 6.50
CA SER A 113 -18.95 -12.35 6.26
C SER A 113 -19.15 -12.03 4.79
N ARG A 114 -20.03 -11.08 4.51
CA ARG A 114 -20.16 -10.48 3.16
C ARG A 114 -19.16 -9.35 2.98
N VAL A 115 -18.63 -9.18 1.77
CA VAL A 115 -17.63 -8.14 1.46
C VAL A 115 -18.24 -6.75 1.65
N VAL A 116 -19.51 -6.57 1.26
CA VAL A 116 -20.26 -5.31 1.43
C VAL A 116 -20.39 -4.87 2.89
N THR A 117 -20.42 -5.80 3.84
CA THR A 117 -20.48 -5.49 5.28
C THR A 117 -19.18 -4.82 5.71
N ALA A 118 -18.03 -5.40 5.34
CA ALA A 118 -16.71 -4.84 5.61
C ALA A 118 -16.54 -3.45 4.96
N LEU A 119 -16.95 -3.32 3.69
CA LEU A 119 -16.94 -2.05 2.95
C LEU A 119 -17.74 -0.96 3.68
N THR A 120 -18.92 -1.31 4.20
CA THR A 120 -19.81 -0.37 4.88
C THR A 120 -19.25 0.09 6.21
N LEU A 121 -18.62 -0.80 6.98
CA LEU A 121 -17.97 -0.45 8.24
C LEU A 121 -16.77 0.48 8.01
N LEU A 122 -15.92 0.15 7.03
CA LEU A 122 -14.75 0.96 6.67
C LEU A 122 -15.16 2.36 6.20
N LYS A 123 -16.06 2.46 5.21
CA LYS A 123 -16.45 3.77 4.67
C LYS A 123 -17.14 4.66 5.70
N LYS A 124 -17.99 4.06 6.56
CA LYS A 124 -18.66 4.81 7.64
C LYS A 124 -17.66 5.33 8.64
N HIS A 125 -16.69 4.51 9.06
CA HIS A 125 -15.65 4.94 9.97
C HIS A 125 -14.84 6.09 9.37
N LEU A 126 -14.27 5.92 8.17
CA LEU A 126 -13.44 6.95 7.53
C LEU A 126 -14.20 8.27 7.27
N PHE A 127 -15.47 8.18 6.85
CA PHE A 127 -16.31 9.36 6.66
C PHE A 127 -16.58 10.11 7.98
N ASN A 128 -16.78 9.41 9.10
CA ASN A 128 -16.99 10.05 10.40
C ASN A 128 -15.78 10.89 10.85
N TYR A 129 -14.58 10.50 10.44
CA TYR A 129 -13.35 11.26 10.71
C TYR A 129 -13.03 12.28 9.61
N GLN A 130 -13.89 12.49 8.61
CA GLN A 130 -13.77 13.53 7.58
C GLN A 130 -12.39 13.59 6.89
N GLY A 131 -11.72 12.44 6.73
CA GLY A 131 -10.40 12.35 6.11
C GLY A 131 -9.20 12.58 7.04
N HIS A 132 -9.41 12.80 8.35
CA HIS A 132 -8.33 12.86 9.33
C HIS A 132 -7.61 11.52 9.52
N VAL A 133 -8.33 10.41 9.34
CA VAL A 133 -7.75 9.07 9.29
C VAL A 133 -7.30 8.80 7.85
N SER A 134 -5.98 8.79 7.62
CA SER A 134 -5.41 8.76 6.27
C SER A 134 -5.14 7.32 5.80
N ALA A 135 -6.23 6.56 5.64
CA ALA A 135 -6.21 5.18 5.16
C ALA A 135 -6.82 5.08 3.76
N ALA A 136 -5.99 4.72 2.78
CA ALA A 136 -6.41 4.32 1.45
C ALA A 136 -6.40 2.79 1.37
N LEU A 137 -7.55 2.18 1.12
CA LEU A 137 -7.74 0.75 1.26
C LEU A 137 -8.16 0.11 -0.07
N VAL A 138 -7.66 -1.10 -0.34
CA VAL A 138 -8.17 -1.98 -1.39
C VAL A 138 -8.72 -3.23 -0.71
N LEU A 139 -10.05 -3.36 -0.69
CA LEU A 139 -10.77 -4.45 -0.07
C LEU A 139 -11.12 -5.49 -1.12
N GLY A 140 -10.67 -6.73 -0.92
CA GLY A 140 -10.98 -7.85 -1.81
C GLY A 140 -11.53 -9.02 -1.00
N GLY A 141 -12.56 -9.66 -1.53
CA GLY A 141 -13.06 -10.91 -0.96
C GLY A 141 -13.96 -11.65 -1.92
N VAL A 142 -14.29 -12.88 -1.54
CA VAL A 142 -15.25 -13.73 -2.27
C VAL A 142 -16.37 -14.07 -1.31
N ASP A 143 -17.61 -13.77 -1.68
CA ASP A 143 -18.78 -14.15 -0.90
C ASP A 143 -19.79 -14.95 -1.74
N CYS A 144 -20.97 -15.20 -1.18
CA CYS A 144 -21.99 -16.00 -1.85
C CYS A 144 -22.54 -15.38 -3.15
N THR A 145 -22.26 -14.09 -3.42
CA THR A 145 -22.62 -13.45 -4.69
C THR A 145 -21.44 -13.33 -5.66
N GLY A 146 -20.26 -13.87 -5.31
CA GLY A 146 -19.09 -13.91 -6.18
C GLY A 146 -17.88 -13.11 -5.65
N PRO A 147 -16.88 -12.87 -6.51
CA PRO A 147 -15.72 -12.06 -6.18
C PRO A 147 -16.05 -10.57 -6.22
N HIS A 148 -15.59 -9.83 -5.21
CA HIS A 148 -15.76 -8.39 -5.14
C HIS A 148 -14.44 -7.70 -4.82
N LEU A 149 -14.20 -6.60 -5.53
CA LEU A 149 -13.06 -5.72 -5.32
C LEU A 149 -13.55 -4.29 -5.18
N HIS A 150 -13.17 -3.65 -4.08
CA HIS A 150 -13.54 -2.28 -3.78
C HIS A 150 -12.33 -1.45 -3.38
N THR A 151 -12.33 -0.19 -3.76
CA THR A 151 -11.42 0.82 -3.22
C THR A 151 -12.15 1.67 -2.19
N ILE A 152 -11.46 2.03 -1.11
CA ILE A 152 -11.96 3.03 -0.16
C ILE A 152 -10.91 4.12 -0.03
N TYR A 153 -11.30 5.36 -0.30
CA TYR A 153 -10.42 6.52 -0.12
C TYR A 153 -10.53 7.07 1.31
N PRO A 154 -9.53 7.83 1.79
CA PRO A 154 -9.51 8.34 3.17
C PRO A 154 -10.73 9.16 3.59
N HIS A 155 -11.43 9.77 2.63
CA HIS A 155 -12.64 10.57 2.88
C HIS A 155 -13.95 9.74 2.90
N GLY A 156 -13.84 8.41 2.76
CA GLY A 156 -14.98 7.49 2.81
C GLY A 156 -15.72 7.27 1.49
N SER A 157 -15.25 7.84 0.37
CA SER A 157 -15.76 7.44 -0.96
C SER A 157 -15.28 6.04 -1.32
N THR A 158 -16.05 5.36 -2.17
CA THR A 158 -15.81 3.97 -2.53
C THR A 158 -16.11 3.73 -4.00
N ASP A 159 -15.22 3.02 -4.70
CA ASP A 159 -15.46 2.57 -6.06
C ASP A 159 -15.46 1.03 -6.13
N THR A 160 -16.19 0.48 -7.10
CA THR A 160 -16.21 -0.95 -7.40
C THR A 160 -15.74 -1.13 -8.83
N LEU A 161 -14.58 -1.76 -9.01
CA LEU A 161 -13.89 -1.86 -10.29
C LEU A 161 -13.30 -3.26 -10.46
N PRO A 162 -13.13 -3.74 -11.71
CA PRO A 162 -12.51 -5.04 -11.98
C PRO A 162 -11.03 -5.11 -11.58
N PHE A 163 -10.35 -3.96 -11.56
CA PHE A 163 -8.99 -3.83 -11.02
C PHE A 163 -8.83 -2.47 -10.35
N ALA A 164 -7.89 -2.39 -9.42
CA ALA A 164 -7.66 -1.19 -8.63
C ALA A 164 -6.18 -1.05 -8.30
N THR A 165 -5.71 0.19 -8.18
CA THR A 165 -4.36 0.52 -7.71
C THR A 165 -4.40 1.70 -6.76
N MET A 166 -3.70 1.63 -5.65
CA MET A 166 -3.62 2.72 -4.66
C MET A 166 -2.18 2.90 -4.16
N GLY A 167 -1.93 4.04 -3.51
CA GLY A 167 -0.61 4.42 -3.02
C GLY A 167 0.20 5.27 -4.00
N SER A 168 1.48 5.48 -3.70
CA SER A 168 2.35 6.39 -4.44
C SER A 168 2.78 5.89 -5.83
N GLY A 169 2.85 4.57 -6.01
CA GLY A 169 3.15 3.94 -7.29
C GLY A 169 1.93 3.52 -8.10
N SER A 170 0.73 3.96 -7.69
CA SER A 170 -0.54 3.56 -8.31
C SER A 170 -0.56 3.83 -9.82
N LEU A 171 -0.15 5.00 -10.27
CA LEU A 171 -0.15 5.37 -11.70
C LEU A 171 0.71 4.44 -12.57
N ALA A 172 1.85 4.00 -12.04
CA ALA A 172 2.72 3.07 -12.77
C ALA A 172 2.09 1.67 -12.86
N ALA A 173 1.48 1.21 -11.77
CA ALA A 173 0.74 -0.05 -11.76
C ALA A 173 -0.50 0.00 -12.67
N MET A 174 -1.22 1.13 -12.67
CA MET A 174 -2.41 1.33 -13.47
C MET A 174 -2.10 1.24 -14.97
N ALA A 175 -0.99 1.83 -15.42
CA ALA A 175 -0.57 1.73 -16.81
C ALA A 175 -0.35 0.27 -17.27
N VAL A 176 0.09 -0.61 -16.37
CA VAL A 176 0.25 -2.04 -16.68
C VAL A 176 -1.12 -2.73 -16.74
N PHE A 177 -2.04 -2.43 -15.82
CA PHE A 177 -3.39 -2.99 -15.89
C PHE A 177 -4.12 -2.55 -17.16
N GLU A 178 -4.14 -1.25 -17.48
CA GLU A 178 -4.80 -0.75 -18.69
C GLU A 178 -4.24 -1.36 -19.99
N SER A 179 -2.95 -1.71 -20.02
CA SER A 179 -2.33 -2.29 -21.22
C SER A 179 -2.48 -3.81 -21.35
N LYS A 180 -2.64 -4.53 -20.23
CA LYS A 180 -2.56 -6.01 -20.22
C LYS A 180 -3.78 -6.72 -19.66
N TYR A 181 -4.64 -6.02 -18.93
CA TYR A 181 -5.84 -6.60 -18.34
C TYR A 181 -6.80 -7.09 -19.44
N LYS A 182 -7.43 -8.23 -19.19
CA LYS A 182 -8.47 -8.80 -20.04
C LYS A 182 -9.61 -9.27 -19.16
N GLU A 183 -10.84 -9.13 -19.61
CA GLU A 183 -11.97 -9.73 -18.93
C GLU A 183 -11.87 -11.25 -18.99
N GLY A 184 -12.27 -11.93 -17.91
CA GLY A 184 -12.20 -13.40 -17.83
C GLY A 184 -10.79 -13.97 -17.74
N LEU A 185 -9.85 -13.24 -17.13
CA LEU A 185 -8.53 -13.79 -16.78
C LEU A 185 -8.67 -15.07 -15.94
N SER A 186 -7.83 -16.06 -16.23
CA SER A 186 -7.72 -17.37 -15.58
C SER A 186 -6.35 -17.59 -14.97
#